data_AF-A0A7X8I3H3-F1
#
_entry.id   AF-A0A7X8I3H3-F1
#
_cell.length_a   1.000
_cell.length_b   1.000
_cell.length_c   1.000
_cell.angle_alpha   90.00
_cell.angle_beta   90.00
_cell.angle_gamma   90.00
#
_symmetry.space_group_name_H-M   'P 1'
#
loop_
_entity.id
_entity.type
_entity.pdbx_description
1 polymer ?
#
loop_
_entity_poly.entity_id
_entity_poly.type
_entity_poly.pdbx_seq_one_letter_code
_entity_poly.pdbx_strand_id
1 'polypeptide(L)'
;FPVWDYCRNNSCFIMQYQYGIEDRPSVTRNLNAAKKVREGDFCLAYTGRKSIVGLGKVTREFYEEADPQKFAFAEEPWAQRLGVKWDLISDIPLKVDDFLKKMAVKQPTSLYTCAINGIGEKGFEYAKRILSGGRGQNGGQNDVLKGYSASQFLEEVFIDEEKYKEIIYSLKSKKNIILQGPPGVGKTFAAKRIAYAMMASKDDDKIEMIQFHQSYSYEDFIQGFRPAKDGTFELRNGVFYNFCQQARNNPENDYFFIIDEINRGNLSKVFGELMLLLEFDKRGPEFALELTYSQGEKFYVPENIYLIGTMNTADRSLALVDYALRRRFRFISLEPAFDSDKFLSHLRQNKIDTQSMEKIRSKMKALNNKIRDDTRELGKGYEIGHSYFCTKPMPGESIAGWYKRIIQLEIKPLLYEYWFDNEETAKTEVEKLC
;
A
#
# COMPACT_ATOMS: atom_id res chain seq x y z
N PHE A 1 4.38 -14.79 -10.32
CA PHE A 1 3.32 -14.13 -11.11
C PHE A 1 2.65 -15.23 -11.92
N PRO A 2 1.66 -15.94 -11.35
CA PRO A 2 1.17 -17.22 -11.89
C PRO A 2 0.89 -17.20 -13.39
N VAL A 3 0.26 -16.13 -13.88
CA VAL A 3 -0.02 -15.90 -15.31
C VAL A 3 1.24 -15.75 -16.16
N TRP A 4 2.20 -14.94 -15.71
CA TRP A 4 3.46 -14.73 -16.42
C TRP A 4 4.31 -16.00 -16.44
N ASP A 5 4.40 -16.69 -15.30
CA ASP A 5 5.18 -17.92 -15.18
C ASP A 5 4.60 -19.00 -16.11
N TYR A 6 3.26 -19.09 -16.20
CA TYR A 6 2.59 -19.91 -17.20
C TYR A 6 2.93 -19.50 -18.63
N CYS A 7 2.81 -18.22 -18.98
CA CYS A 7 3.11 -17.68 -20.33
C CYS A 7 4.56 -17.94 -20.75
N ARG A 8 5.50 -17.74 -19.83
CA ARG A 8 6.94 -18.02 -20.00
C ARG A 8 7.17 -19.49 -20.31
N ASN A 9 6.62 -20.38 -19.48
CA ASN A 9 6.87 -21.82 -19.57
C ASN A 9 6.18 -22.47 -20.79
N ASN A 10 5.07 -21.91 -21.24
CA ASN A 10 4.28 -22.46 -22.35
C ASN A 10 4.48 -21.71 -23.67
N SER A 11 5.44 -20.77 -23.75
CA SER A 11 5.72 -19.97 -24.96
C SER A 11 4.46 -19.38 -25.59
N CYS A 12 3.60 -18.84 -24.73
CA CYS A 12 2.34 -18.26 -25.14
C CYS A 12 2.05 -16.99 -24.37
N PHE A 13 1.06 -16.26 -24.84
CA PHE A 13 0.46 -15.15 -24.14
C PHE A 13 -1.02 -15.48 -23.96
N ILE A 14 -1.44 -15.63 -22.71
CA ILE A 14 -2.85 -15.87 -22.40
C ILE A 14 -3.58 -14.55 -22.28
N MET A 15 -4.79 -14.47 -22.83
CA MET A 15 -5.64 -13.32 -22.61
C MET A 15 -6.47 -13.57 -21.36
N GLN A 16 -6.08 -12.96 -20.25
CA GLN A 16 -6.90 -12.99 -19.05
C GLN A 16 -7.99 -11.94 -19.22
N TYR A 17 -9.24 -12.40 -19.18
CA TYR A 17 -10.35 -11.55 -18.83
C TYR A 17 -10.96 -12.08 -17.55
N GLN A 18 -11.91 -11.36 -16.94
CA GLN A 18 -12.74 -11.93 -15.88
C GLN A 18 -14.19 -11.62 -16.22
N TYR A 19 -14.95 -12.65 -16.59
CA TYR A 19 -16.38 -12.52 -16.91
C TYR A 19 -17.12 -12.04 -15.66
N GLY A 20 -17.69 -10.84 -15.71
CA GLY A 20 -18.36 -10.19 -14.57
C GLY A 20 -17.59 -8.98 -14.02
N ILE A 21 -16.26 -8.97 -14.19
CA ILE A 21 -15.36 -7.94 -13.65
C ILE A 21 -14.98 -6.92 -14.71
N GLU A 22 -14.69 -7.38 -15.92
CA GLU A 22 -14.41 -6.51 -17.06
C GLU A 22 -15.68 -6.37 -17.89
N ASP A 23 -16.01 -5.12 -18.24
CA ASP A 23 -17.18 -4.86 -19.07
C ASP A 23 -17.04 -5.59 -20.43
N ARG A 24 -18.16 -6.14 -20.93
CA ARG A 24 -18.21 -6.84 -22.22
C ARG A 24 -17.55 -6.03 -23.36
N PRO A 25 -17.72 -4.70 -23.46
CA PRO A 25 -16.98 -3.89 -24.42
C PRO A 25 -15.45 -3.93 -24.27
N SER A 26 -14.90 -3.91 -23.06
CA SER A 26 -13.46 -4.03 -22.80
C SER A 26 -12.92 -5.39 -23.21
N VAL A 27 -13.60 -6.48 -22.84
CA VAL A 27 -13.24 -7.85 -23.28
C VAL A 27 -13.25 -7.93 -24.81
N THR A 28 -14.32 -7.44 -25.44
CA THR A 28 -14.46 -7.42 -26.91
C THR A 28 -13.36 -6.60 -27.58
N ARG A 29 -13.04 -5.43 -27.04
CA ARG A 29 -11.99 -4.53 -27.56
C ARG A 29 -10.62 -5.19 -27.53
N ASN A 30 -10.30 -5.87 -26.43
CA ASN A 30 -9.01 -6.49 -26.22
C ASN A 30 -8.86 -7.76 -27.07
N LEU A 31 -9.92 -8.57 -27.19
CA LEU A 31 -9.96 -9.69 -28.15
C LEU A 31 -9.78 -9.20 -29.59
N ASN A 32 -10.44 -8.10 -29.96
CA ASN A 32 -10.26 -7.48 -31.26
C ASN A 32 -8.85 -6.91 -31.46
N ALA A 33 -8.19 -6.43 -30.40
CA ALA A 33 -6.80 -5.99 -30.47
C ALA A 33 -5.85 -7.17 -30.71
N ALA A 34 -6.05 -8.30 -30.01
CA ALA A 34 -5.22 -9.48 -30.22
C ALA A 34 -5.44 -10.15 -31.58
N LYS A 35 -6.66 -10.16 -32.10
CA LYS A 35 -6.96 -10.65 -33.46
C LYS A 35 -6.27 -9.84 -34.57
N LYS A 36 -5.80 -8.63 -34.26
CA LYS A 36 -5.01 -7.79 -35.20
C LYS A 36 -3.51 -8.07 -35.14
N VAL A 37 -3.04 -8.78 -34.11
CA VAL A 37 -1.63 -9.13 -33.96
C VAL A 37 -1.27 -10.21 -34.98
N ARG A 38 -0.13 -10.03 -35.63
CA ARG A 38 0.39 -10.94 -36.66
C ARG A 38 1.67 -11.61 -36.20
N GLU A 39 1.99 -12.74 -36.82
CA GLU A 39 3.30 -13.36 -36.63
C GLU A 39 4.42 -12.38 -36.98
N GLY A 40 5.45 -12.34 -36.13
CA GLY A 40 6.56 -11.38 -36.22
C GLY A 40 6.36 -10.08 -35.45
N ASP A 41 5.14 -9.77 -34.99
CA ASP A 41 4.91 -8.62 -34.12
C ASP A 41 5.67 -8.75 -32.80
N PHE A 42 6.08 -7.60 -32.26
CA PHE A 42 6.76 -7.54 -30.97
C PHE A 42 5.77 -7.52 -29.82
N CYS A 43 6.08 -8.27 -28.77
CA CYS A 43 5.29 -8.30 -27.54
C CYS A 43 6.13 -7.90 -26.33
N LEU A 44 5.48 -7.17 -25.42
CA LEU A 44 6.02 -6.78 -24.13
C LEU A 44 5.16 -7.41 -23.04
N ALA A 45 5.77 -8.26 -22.21
CA ALA A 45 5.15 -8.73 -20.99
C ALA A 45 5.47 -7.76 -19.85
N TYR A 46 4.42 -7.30 -19.16
CA TYR A 46 4.54 -6.39 -18.04
C TYR A 46 3.49 -6.70 -16.97
N THR A 47 3.78 -6.33 -15.73
CA THR A 47 2.88 -6.53 -14.59
C THR A 47 1.86 -5.39 -14.49
N GLY A 48 0.76 -5.57 -13.76
CA GLY A 48 -0.28 -4.54 -13.57
C GLY A 48 0.21 -3.19 -13.02
N ARG A 49 1.45 -3.13 -12.52
CA ARG A 49 2.11 -1.93 -12.00
C ARG A 49 3.12 -1.31 -12.97
N LYS A 50 3.01 -1.66 -14.26
CA LYS A 50 3.81 -1.10 -15.35
C LYS A 50 5.31 -1.42 -15.21
N SER A 51 5.62 -2.64 -14.75
CA SER A 51 6.98 -3.18 -14.68
C SER A 51 7.18 -4.24 -15.76
N ILE A 52 8.28 -4.19 -16.52
CA ILE A 52 8.58 -5.14 -17.59
C ILE A 52 9.11 -6.45 -17.01
N VAL A 53 8.63 -7.58 -17.52
CA VAL A 53 9.13 -8.92 -17.15
C VAL A 53 9.66 -9.71 -18.35
N GLY A 54 9.26 -9.35 -19.57
CA GLY A 54 9.77 -10.03 -20.75
C GLY A 54 9.48 -9.33 -22.07
N LEU A 55 10.27 -9.69 -23.07
CA LEU A 55 10.12 -9.29 -24.46
C LEU A 55 10.15 -10.52 -25.34
N GLY A 56 9.32 -10.51 -26.36
CA GLY A 56 9.28 -11.59 -27.32
C GLY A 56 8.75 -11.16 -28.67
N LYS A 57 8.62 -12.17 -29.52
CA LYS A 57 7.98 -12.08 -30.82
C LYS A 57 6.83 -13.05 -30.91
N VAL A 58 5.77 -12.60 -31.55
CA VAL A 58 4.59 -13.43 -31.81
C VAL A 58 4.97 -14.49 -32.85
N THR A 59 4.76 -15.75 -32.50
CA THR A 59 5.04 -16.93 -33.34
C THR A 59 3.78 -17.62 -33.82
N ARG A 60 2.62 -17.28 -33.26
CA ARG A 60 1.32 -17.76 -33.70
C ARG A 60 0.28 -16.69 -33.43
N GLU A 61 -0.52 -16.38 -34.45
CA GLU A 61 -1.64 -15.45 -34.32
C GLU A 61 -2.70 -15.95 -33.33
N PHE A 62 -3.71 -15.12 -33.09
CA PHE A 62 -4.79 -15.42 -32.15
C PHE A 62 -5.39 -16.81 -32.40
N TYR A 63 -5.43 -17.63 -31.36
CA TYR A 63 -6.07 -18.94 -31.39
C TYR A 63 -6.77 -19.24 -30.07
N GLU A 64 -7.71 -20.17 -30.11
CA GLU A 64 -8.34 -20.73 -28.93
C GLU A 64 -7.74 -22.11 -28.64
N GLU A 65 -7.20 -22.29 -27.44
CA GLU A 65 -6.67 -23.55 -26.95
C GLU A 65 -7.82 -24.53 -26.71
N ALA A 66 -7.74 -25.67 -27.38
CA ALA A 66 -8.77 -26.70 -27.30
C ALA A 66 -8.48 -27.73 -26.21
N ASP A 67 -7.24 -27.81 -25.72
CA ASP A 67 -6.80 -28.76 -24.70
C ASP A 67 -7.00 -28.19 -23.28
N PRO A 68 -7.95 -28.73 -22.49
CA PRO A 68 -8.20 -28.26 -21.12
C PRO A 68 -7.01 -28.44 -20.18
N GLN A 69 -6.11 -29.40 -20.45
CA GLN A 69 -4.90 -29.59 -19.63
C GLN A 69 -3.92 -28.43 -19.78
N LYS A 70 -4.04 -27.67 -20.87
CA LYS A 70 -3.25 -26.47 -21.11
C LYS A 70 -3.93 -25.23 -20.57
N PHE A 71 -5.06 -25.29 -19.87
CA PHE A 71 -5.65 -24.08 -19.30
C PHE A 71 -4.82 -23.60 -18.12
N ALA A 72 -4.57 -22.29 -18.07
CA ALA A 72 -3.78 -21.70 -16.99
C ALA A 72 -4.49 -21.79 -15.63
N PHE A 73 -5.83 -21.92 -15.65
CA PHE A 73 -6.68 -22.02 -14.47
C PHE A 73 -7.72 -23.12 -14.71
N ALA A 74 -7.96 -23.98 -13.70
CA ALA A 74 -8.83 -25.15 -13.82
C ALA A 74 -10.33 -24.80 -13.83
N GLU A 75 -10.71 -23.66 -13.26
CA GLU A 75 -12.11 -23.27 -13.07
C GLU A 75 -12.65 -22.32 -14.16
N GLU A 76 -11.79 -21.83 -15.07
CA GLU A 76 -12.15 -20.84 -16.07
C GLU A 76 -11.57 -21.18 -17.46
N PRO A 77 -12.39 -21.25 -18.54
CA PRO A 77 -11.97 -21.74 -19.85
C PRO A 77 -11.24 -20.67 -20.67
N TRP A 78 -10.09 -20.19 -20.18
CA TRP A 78 -9.24 -19.23 -20.88
C TRP A 78 -8.49 -19.88 -22.04
N ALA A 79 -9.20 -20.03 -23.15
CA ALA A 79 -8.68 -20.61 -24.38
C ALA A 79 -7.90 -19.58 -25.22
N GLN A 80 -8.21 -18.28 -25.11
CA GLN A 80 -7.69 -17.26 -26.03
C GLN A 80 -6.21 -16.95 -25.81
N ARG A 81 -5.40 -17.15 -26.87
CA ARG A 81 -3.94 -17.09 -26.81
C ARG A 81 -3.30 -16.46 -28.04
N LEU A 82 -2.07 -16.00 -27.86
CA LEU A 82 -1.07 -15.85 -28.92
C LEU A 82 0.10 -16.79 -28.64
N GLY A 83 0.71 -17.34 -29.69
CA GLY A 83 2.01 -18.00 -29.55
C GLY A 83 3.10 -16.94 -29.46
N VAL A 84 4.00 -17.08 -28.51
CA VAL A 84 5.07 -16.10 -28.29
C VAL A 84 6.38 -16.81 -28.00
N LYS A 85 7.42 -16.43 -28.73
CA LYS A 85 8.80 -16.73 -28.36
C LYS A 85 9.36 -15.58 -27.54
N TRP A 86 9.63 -15.84 -26.28
CA TRP A 86 10.28 -14.88 -25.38
C TRP A 86 11.79 -14.85 -25.66
N ASP A 87 12.31 -13.69 -26.04
CA ASP A 87 13.71 -13.48 -26.40
C ASP A 87 14.54 -12.94 -25.22
N LEU A 88 13.94 -12.06 -24.40
CA LEU A 88 14.57 -11.53 -23.18
C LEU A 88 13.58 -11.65 -22.03
N ILE A 89 14.04 -12.20 -20.92
CA ILE A 89 13.23 -12.39 -19.72
C ILE A 89 14.00 -11.82 -18.56
N SER A 90 13.32 -11.04 -17.72
CA SER A 90 13.83 -10.69 -16.41
C SER A 90 13.19 -11.60 -15.37
N ASP A 91 14.02 -12.20 -14.52
CA ASP A 91 13.53 -12.95 -13.36
C ASP A 91 12.92 -12.03 -12.29
N ILE A 92 13.15 -10.71 -12.39
CA ILE A 92 12.61 -9.68 -11.49
C ILE A 92 11.90 -8.59 -12.32
N PRO A 93 10.65 -8.20 -12.02
CA PRO A 93 9.99 -7.11 -12.73
C PRO A 93 10.80 -5.81 -12.68
N LEU A 94 11.04 -5.21 -13.83
CA LEU A 94 11.79 -3.96 -13.97
C LEU A 94 10.82 -2.80 -14.16
N LYS A 95 10.68 -1.97 -13.11
CA LYS A 95 9.83 -0.78 -13.16
C LYS A 95 10.36 0.22 -14.17
N VAL A 96 9.46 0.81 -14.96
CA VAL A 96 9.81 1.88 -15.89
C VAL A 96 8.98 3.13 -15.61
N ASP A 97 9.67 4.21 -15.25
CA ASP A 97 9.05 5.53 -15.09
C ASP A 97 8.42 5.98 -16.40
N ASP A 98 7.24 6.60 -16.33
CA ASP A 98 6.46 6.98 -17.50
C ASP A 98 6.26 5.82 -18.50
N PHE A 99 6.08 4.60 -18.01
CA PHE A 99 6.01 3.36 -18.79
C PHE A 99 5.26 3.50 -20.11
N LEU A 100 4.05 4.06 -20.11
CA LEU A 100 3.25 4.21 -21.34
C LEU A 100 3.96 5.06 -22.42
N LYS A 101 4.60 6.14 -22.00
CA LYS A 101 5.33 7.06 -22.88
C LYS A 101 6.64 6.43 -23.36
N LYS A 102 7.41 5.82 -22.46
CA LYS A 102 8.73 5.24 -22.79
C LYS A 102 8.62 3.93 -23.58
N MET A 103 7.62 3.10 -23.29
CA MET A 103 7.33 1.86 -24.03
C MET A 103 6.59 2.09 -25.34
N ALA A 104 6.23 3.35 -25.66
CA ALA A 104 5.46 3.70 -26.85
C ALA A 104 4.23 2.79 -27.02
N VAL A 105 3.49 2.58 -25.93
CA VAL A 105 2.28 1.76 -25.90
C VAL A 105 1.19 2.48 -26.68
N LYS A 106 0.83 1.95 -27.86
CA LYS A 106 -0.10 2.58 -28.81
C LYS A 106 -1.55 2.58 -28.32
N GLN A 107 -1.94 1.55 -27.57
CA GLN A 107 -3.30 1.40 -27.03
C GLN A 107 -3.21 0.78 -25.63
N PRO A 108 -3.08 1.59 -24.56
CA PRO A 108 -3.03 1.07 -23.21
C PRO A 108 -4.40 0.55 -22.81
N THR A 109 -4.48 -0.74 -22.52
CA THR A 109 -5.67 -1.37 -21.94
C THR A 109 -5.50 -1.48 -20.41
N SER A 110 -6.61 -1.37 -19.68
CA SER A 110 -6.64 -1.31 -18.21
C SER A 110 -6.75 -2.67 -17.52
N LEU A 111 -6.33 -3.75 -18.19
CA LEU A 111 -6.37 -5.08 -17.57
C LEU A 111 -5.24 -5.23 -16.56
N TYR A 112 -5.54 -5.92 -15.45
CA TYR A 112 -4.66 -6.05 -14.29
C TYR A 112 -3.44 -6.96 -14.52
N THR A 113 -3.45 -7.78 -15.57
CA THR A 113 -2.45 -8.81 -15.83
C THR A 113 -2.26 -9.02 -17.33
N CYS A 114 -1.02 -8.87 -17.79
CA CYS A 114 -0.51 -9.09 -19.15
C CYS A 114 -1.54 -8.81 -20.24
N ALA A 115 -1.69 -7.54 -20.62
CA ALA A 115 -2.48 -7.15 -21.77
C ALA A 115 -1.58 -6.85 -22.98
N ILE A 116 -1.92 -7.44 -24.13
CA ILE A 116 -1.33 -7.06 -25.41
C ILE A 116 -1.66 -5.60 -25.64
N ASN A 117 -0.64 -4.75 -25.59
CA ASN A 117 -0.72 -3.45 -26.20
C ASN A 117 0.25 -3.44 -27.37
N GLY A 118 -0.20 -2.93 -28.52
CA GLY A 118 0.71 -2.69 -29.63
C GLY A 118 1.82 -1.75 -29.17
N ILE A 119 3.06 -2.22 -29.17
CA ILE A 119 4.23 -1.38 -28.88
C ILE A 119 4.80 -0.84 -30.19
N GLY A 120 5.32 0.38 -30.17
CA GLY A 120 6.15 0.87 -31.26
C GLY A 120 7.52 0.18 -31.27
N GLU A 121 8.17 0.13 -32.42
CA GLU A 121 9.55 -0.39 -32.58
C GLU A 121 10.53 0.33 -31.63
N LYS A 122 10.39 1.64 -31.46
CA LYS A 122 11.18 2.43 -30.49
C LYS A 122 10.99 1.95 -29.04
N GLY A 123 9.76 1.57 -28.69
CA GLY A 123 9.43 1.03 -27.35
C GLY A 123 10.04 -0.34 -27.13
N PHE A 124 10.00 -1.19 -28.16
CA PHE A 124 10.67 -2.51 -28.14
C PHE A 124 12.17 -2.37 -27.93
N GLU A 125 12.86 -1.53 -28.71
CA GLU A 125 14.31 -1.32 -28.57
C GLU A 125 14.67 -0.70 -27.21
N TYR A 126 13.84 0.22 -26.68
CA TYR A 126 14.04 0.78 -25.34
C TYR A 126 13.92 -0.30 -24.25
N ALA A 127 12.88 -1.13 -24.31
CA ALA A 127 12.69 -2.26 -23.39
C ALA A 127 13.83 -3.28 -23.51
N LYS A 128 14.27 -3.58 -24.73
CA LYS A 128 15.36 -4.51 -25.02
C LYS A 128 16.65 -4.04 -24.37
N ARG A 129 16.96 -2.74 -24.47
CA ARG A 129 18.11 -2.11 -23.82
C ARG A 129 18.05 -2.20 -22.30
N ILE A 130 16.87 -2.01 -21.69
CA ILE A 130 16.69 -2.15 -20.23
C ILE A 130 16.98 -3.60 -19.80
N LEU A 131 16.38 -4.56 -20.50
CA LEU A 131 16.48 -5.99 -20.18
C LEU A 131 17.88 -6.57 -20.49
N SER A 132 18.58 -6.05 -21.48
CA SER A 132 19.93 -6.49 -21.85
C SER A 132 21.04 -5.80 -21.02
N GLY A 133 20.69 -5.08 -19.95
CA GLY A 133 21.66 -4.38 -19.10
C GLY A 133 22.35 -3.18 -19.78
N GLY A 134 21.80 -2.69 -20.90
CA GLY A 134 22.33 -1.55 -21.64
C GLY A 134 22.17 -0.27 -20.83
N ARG A 135 23.26 0.16 -20.17
CA ARG A 135 23.38 1.47 -19.53
C ARG A 135 23.21 2.58 -20.57
N GLY A 136 21.97 2.99 -20.80
CA GLY A 136 21.70 4.31 -21.37
C GLY A 136 22.02 5.34 -20.29
N GLN A 137 23.07 6.13 -20.50
CA GLN A 137 23.30 7.33 -19.70
C GLN A 137 22.02 8.18 -19.71
N ASN A 138 21.62 8.63 -18.51
CA ASN A 138 20.39 9.35 -18.16
C ASN A 138 19.16 8.50 -17.78
N GLY A 139 19.12 8.11 -16.50
CA GLY A 139 17.91 8.18 -15.66
C GLY A 139 17.08 6.91 -15.52
N GLY A 140 17.29 6.21 -14.39
CA GLY A 140 16.39 5.18 -13.86
C GLY A 140 17.15 3.94 -13.39
N GLN A 141 17.47 3.86 -12.10
CA GLN A 141 18.05 2.67 -11.48
C GLN A 141 17.12 1.47 -11.68
N ASN A 142 17.66 0.35 -12.19
CA ASN A 142 17.05 -0.96 -12.05
C ASN A 142 16.93 -1.27 -10.54
N ASP A 143 15.75 -1.09 -9.95
CA ASP A 143 15.50 -1.55 -8.58
C ASP A 143 15.25 -3.05 -8.62
N VAL A 144 16.32 -3.83 -8.45
CA VAL A 144 16.24 -5.16 -7.84
C VAL A 144 15.52 -4.96 -6.50
N LEU A 145 14.38 -5.63 -6.28
CA LEU A 145 13.64 -5.54 -5.02
C LEU A 145 14.61 -5.69 -3.83
N LYS A 146 14.77 -4.63 -3.05
CA LYS A 146 15.70 -4.63 -1.91
C LYS A 146 15.11 -5.50 -0.82
N GLY A 147 15.87 -6.50 -0.37
CA GLY A 147 15.51 -7.31 0.79
C GLY A 147 15.23 -6.42 2.01
N TYR A 148 14.27 -6.82 2.83
CA TYR A 148 13.90 -6.10 4.05
C TYR A 148 13.68 -7.07 5.21
N SER A 149 14.56 -7.02 6.21
CA SER A 149 14.54 -7.95 7.34
C SER A 149 13.87 -7.36 8.59
N ALA A 150 13.53 -8.23 9.55
CA ALA A 150 13.11 -7.83 10.88
C ALA A 150 14.16 -6.95 11.59
N SER A 151 15.45 -7.20 11.36
CA SER A 151 16.53 -6.37 11.93
C SER A 151 16.49 -4.95 11.37
N GLN A 152 16.32 -4.80 10.04
CA GLN A 152 16.18 -3.49 9.42
C GLN A 152 14.92 -2.75 9.90
N PHE A 153 13.81 -3.49 10.10
CA PHE A 153 12.63 -2.95 10.74
C PHE A 153 12.94 -2.37 12.13
N LEU A 154 13.63 -3.14 12.97
CA LEU A 154 13.97 -2.76 14.33
C LEU A 154 15.00 -1.62 14.40
N GLU A 155 15.77 -1.39 13.35
CA GLU A 155 16.66 -0.23 13.23
C GLU A 155 15.91 1.05 12.84
N GLU A 156 14.94 0.96 11.92
CA GLU A 156 14.21 2.12 11.40
C GLU A 156 13.05 2.57 12.32
N VAL A 157 12.45 1.65 13.09
CA VAL A 157 11.23 1.91 13.88
C VAL A 157 11.53 1.85 15.38
N PHE A 158 11.09 2.87 16.12
CA PHE A 158 11.33 2.99 17.57
C PHE A 158 10.37 2.12 18.41
N ILE A 159 10.20 0.86 18.02
CA ILE A 159 9.52 -0.17 18.81
C ILE A 159 10.52 -1.27 19.17
N ASP A 160 10.35 -1.90 20.32
CA ASP A 160 11.21 -3.02 20.73
C ASP A 160 10.86 -4.32 19.99
N GLU A 161 11.70 -5.34 20.20
CA GLU A 161 11.55 -6.64 19.54
C GLU A 161 10.31 -7.41 20.03
N GLU A 162 9.94 -7.26 21.31
CA GLU A 162 8.76 -7.90 21.89
C GLU A 162 7.48 -7.37 21.23
N LYS A 163 7.38 -6.04 21.12
CA LYS A 163 6.26 -5.35 20.46
C LYS A 163 6.19 -5.70 18.98
N TYR A 164 7.33 -5.77 18.30
CA TYR A 164 7.38 -6.25 16.91
C TYR A 164 6.83 -7.68 16.79
N LYS A 165 7.26 -8.62 17.65
CA LYS A 165 6.74 -9.99 17.66
C LYS A 165 5.23 -10.03 17.94
N GLU A 166 4.74 -9.21 18.86
CA GLU A 166 3.30 -9.06 19.15
C GLU A 166 2.51 -8.60 17.91
N ILE A 167 3.03 -7.60 17.18
CA ILE A 167 2.43 -7.09 15.93
C ILE A 167 2.39 -8.19 14.87
N ILE A 168 3.50 -8.87 14.61
CA ILE A 168 3.57 -9.93 13.59
C ILE A 168 2.65 -11.09 13.96
N TYR A 169 2.64 -11.52 15.22
CA TYR A 169 1.72 -12.55 15.70
C TYR A 169 0.26 -12.13 15.51
N SER A 170 -0.08 -10.89 15.82
CA SER A 170 -1.43 -10.33 15.66
C SER A 170 -1.86 -10.27 14.21
N LEU A 171 -0.97 -9.87 13.29
CA LEU A 171 -1.26 -9.89 11.87
C LEU A 171 -1.41 -11.31 11.33
N LYS A 172 -0.52 -12.24 11.68
CA LYS A 172 -0.61 -13.63 11.21
C LYS A 172 -1.88 -14.33 11.70
N SER A 173 -2.30 -14.09 12.94
CA SER A 173 -3.45 -14.77 13.55
C SER A 173 -4.80 -14.08 13.31
N LYS A 174 -4.84 -12.74 13.23
CA LYS A 174 -6.09 -11.97 13.07
C LYS A 174 -6.26 -11.38 11.67
N LYS A 175 -5.20 -11.33 10.86
CA LYS A 175 -5.11 -10.66 9.55
C LYS A 175 -5.34 -9.15 9.56
N ASN A 176 -5.93 -8.58 10.62
CA ASN A 176 -6.19 -7.15 10.73
C ASN A 176 -5.71 -6.59 12.07
N ILE A 177 -5.00 -5.47 12.00
CA ILE A 177 -4.60 -4.69 13.17
C ILE A 177 -4.94 -3.21 12.98
N ILE A 178 -5.11 -2.51 14.10
CA ILE A 178 -5.12 -1.04 14.15
C ILE A 178 -3.95 -0.60 15.01
N LEU A 179 -3.02 0.15 14.40
CA LEU A 179 -1.99 0.90 15.10
C LEU A 179 -2.63 2.20 15.60
N GLN A 180 -2.79 2.33 16.91
CA GLN A 180 -3.38 3.52 17.53
C GLN A 180 -2.36 4.24 18.38
N GLY A 181 -2.51 5.55 18.53
CA GLY A 181 -1.69 6.34 19.44
C GLY A 181 -1.70 7.82 19.09
N PRO A 182 -0.98 8.62 19.86
CA PRO A 182 -0.92 10.05 19.64
C PRO A 182 -0.34 10.42 18.27
N PRO A 183 -0.59 11.64 17.77
CA PRO A 183 0.03 12.10 16.53
C PRO A 183 1.56 12.11 16.65
N GLY A 184 2.24 11.78 15.55
CA GLY A 184 3.70 11.86 15.50
C GLY A 184 4.48 10.73 16.19
N VAL A 185 3.84 9.60 16.51
CA VAL A 185 4.54 8.38 17.00
C VAL A 185 4.97 7.41 15.89
N GLY A 186 4.82 7.81 14.61
CA GLY A 186 5.29 7.02 13.46
C GLY A 186 4.38 5.86 13.03
N LYS A 187 3.06 5.91 13.32
CA LYS A 187 2.11 4.82 12.98
C LYS A 187 2.12 4.45 11.48
N THR A 188 1.94 5.45 10.62
CA THR A 188 1.96 5.29 9.15
C THR A 188 3.32 4.78 8.65
N PHE A 189 4.40 5.31 9.23
CA PHE A 189 5.75 4.85 8.93
C PHE A 189 5.91 3.37 9.28
N ALA A 190 5.55 2.97 10.50
CA ALA A 190 5.62 1.61 11.00
C ALA A 190 4.76 0.64 10.18
N ALA A 191 3.51 1.02 9.82
CA ALA A 191 2.60 0.20 9.02
C ALA A 191 3.26 -0.32 7.73
N LYS A 192 3.90 0.58 6.97
CA LYS A 192 4.58 0.20 5.71
C LYS A 192 5.80 -0.71 5.95
N ARG A 193 6.56 -0.46 7.03
CA ARG A 193 7.75 -1.26 7.35
C ARG A 193 7.38 -2.65 7.88
N ILE A 194 6.25 -2.78 8.58
CA ILE A 194 5.70 -4.07 9.00
C ILE A 194 5.40 -4.93 7.76
N ALA A 195 4.74 -4.35 6.76
CA ALA A 195 4.46 -5.04 5.50
C ALA A 195 5.75 -5.51 4.81
N TYR A 196 6.75 -4.62 4.67
CA TYR A 196 8.05 -5.01 4.09
C TYR A 196 8.73 -6.14 4.86
N ALA A 197 8.69 -6.10 6.19
CA ALA A 197 9.34 -7.11 7.03
C ALA A 197 8.66 -8.48 6.91
N MET A 198 7.33 -8.50 6.78
CA MET A 198 6.59 -9.74 6.54
C MET A 198 6.85 -10.32 5.15
N MET A 199 6.98 -9.47 4.13
CA MET A 199 7.31 -9.89 2.75
C MET A 199 8.80 -10.17 2.52
N ALA A 200 9.64 -9.95 3.53
CA ALA A 200 11.11 -9.98 3.44
C ALA A 200 11.69 -9.07 2.33
N SER A 201 10.94 -8.08 1.84
CA SER A 201 11.27 -7.26 0.69
C SER A 201 10.56 -5.91 0.72
N LYS A 202 11.21 -4.86 0.19
CA LYS A 202 10.57 -3.56 -0.07
C LYS A 202 9.74 -3.62 -1.35
N ASP A 203 8.68 -4.42 -1.30
CA ASP A 203 7.78 -4.67 -2.42
C ASP A 203 6.52 -3.79 -2.30
N ASP A 204 6.61 -2.57 -2.82
CA ASP A 204 5.44 -1.69 -2.92
C ASP A 204 4.36 -2.32 -3.80
N ASP A 205 4.72 -3.30 -4.65
CA ASP A 205 3.82 -4.00 -5.58
C ASP A 205 2.74 -4.88 -4.90
N LYS A 206 2.87 -5.07 -3.59
CA LYS A 206 1.94 -5.82 -2.76
C LYS A 206 1.31 -4.97 -1.65
N ILE A 207 1.60 -3.68 -1.65
CA ILE A 207 1.03 -2.71 -0.71
C ILE A 207 0.07 -1.80 -1.47
N GLU A 208 -1.10 -1.58 -0.90
CA GLU A 208 -2.00 -0.49 -1.26
C GLU A 208 -2.21 0.37 -0.02
N MET A 209 -2.10 1.69 -0.17
CA MET A 209 -2.19 2.61 0.97
C MET A 209 -3.11 3.76 0.62
N ILE A 210 -4.18 3.89 1.39
CA ILE A 210 -5.15 4.96 1.27
C ILE A 210 -5.31 5.69 2.59
N GLN A 211 -5.89 6.88 2.55
CA GLN A 211 -6.26 7.65 3.73
C GLN A 211 -7.77 7.86 3.73
N PHE A 212 -8.43 7.55 4.84
CA PHE A 212 -9.86 7.81 4.98
C PHE A 212 -10.14 9.27 5.31
N HIS A 213 -11.24 9.75 4.76
CA HIS A 213 -11.81 11.07 5.03
C HIS A 213 -13.33 10.95 5.15
N GLN A 214 -13.99 11.99 5.66
CA GLN A 214 -15.43 11.94 5.97
C GLN A 214 -16.31 11.61 4.77
N SER A 215 -15.91 12.05 3.57
CA SER A 215 -16.64 11.79 2.32
C SER A 215 -16.30 10.45 1.66
N TYR A 216 -15.43 9.63 2.26
CA TYR A 216 -15.04 8.34 1.66
C TYR A 216 -16.22 7.37 1.77
N SER A 217 -16.61 6.73 0.66
CA SER A 217 -17.82 5.93 0.60
C SER A 217 -17.57 4.48 0.15
N TYR A 218 -18.61 3.65 0.28
CA TYR A 218 -18.59 2.27 -0.21
C TYR A 218 -18.30 2.22 -1.72
N GLU A 219 -18.87 3.16 -2.48
CA GLU A 219 -18.76 3.21 -3.94
C GLU A 219 -17.32 3.50 -4.42
N ASP A 220 -16.52 4.19 -3.61
CA ASP A 220 -15.08 4.39 -3.89
C ASP A 220 -14.23 3.20 -3.41
N PHE A 221 -14.66 2.54 -2.35
CA PHE A 221 -13.89 1.50 -1.70
C PHE A 221 -14.06 0.13 -2.36
N ILE A 222 -15.31 -0.27 -2.59
CA ILE A 222 -15.71 -1.61 -3.03
C ILE A 222 -16.23 -1.58 -4.46
N GLN A 223 -17.39 -0.97 -4.69
CA GLN A 223 -18.00 -0.94 -6.00
C GLN A 223 -19.12 0.10 -6.07
N GLY A 224 -19.27 0.78 -7.21
CA GLY A 224 -20.41 1.66 -7.42
C GLY A 224 -20.50 2.22 -8.83
N PHE A 225 -21.67 2.76 -9.16
CA PHE A 225 -21.90 3.41 -10.45
C PHE A 225 -21.18 4.76 -10.53
N ARG A 226 -20.53 5.01 -11.67
CA ARG A 226 -19.87 6.28 -12.00
C ARG A 226 -20.27 6.74 -13.40
N PRO A 227 -20.39 8.05 -13.62
CA PRO A 227 -20.72 8.57 -14.95
C PRO A 227 -19.56 8.30 -15.92
N ALA A 228 -19.88 7.73 -17.06
CA ALA A 228 -19.00 7.58 -18.21
C ALA A 228 -19.00 8.85 -19.07
N LYS A 229 -18.04 8.94 -20.00
CA LYS A 229 -17.86 10.14 -20.85
C LYS A 229 -19.03 10.40 -21.79
N ASP A 230 -19.82 9.38 -22.10
CA ASP A 230 -21.00 9.44 -22.96
C ASP A 230 -22.29 9.76 -22.18
N GLY A 231 -22.20 10.02 -20.88
CA GLY A 231 -23.35 10.31 -20.01
C GLY A 231 -24.07 9.07 -19.48
N THR A 232 -23.62 7.86 -19.84
CA THR A 232 -24.12 6.61 -19.24
C THR A 232 -23.51 6.38 -17.86
N PHE A 233 -24.06 5.45 -17.09
CA PHE A 233 -23.48 5.00 -15.83
C PHE A 233 -22.82 3.64 -16.04
N GLU A 234 -21.55 3.54 -15.65
CA GLU A 234 -20.82 2.29 -15.64
C GLU A 234 -20.51 1.87 -14.20
N LEU A 235 -20.62 0.57 -13.95
CA LEU A 235 -20.21 0.00 -12.68
C LEU A 235 -18.68 0.00 -12.63
N ARG A 236 -18.11 0.57 -11.56
CA ARG A 236 -16.66 0.58 -11.34
C ARG A 236 -16.31 -0.09 -10.04
N ASN A 237 -15.23 -0.87 -10.09
CA ASN A 237 -14.63 -1.50 -8.94
C ASN A 237 -13.77 -0.49 -8.18
N GLY A 238 -13.98 -0.43 -6.88
CA GLY A 238 -13.24 0.41 -5.95
C GLY A 238 -11.86 -0.16 -5.63
N VAL A 239 -11.08 0.62 -4.89
CA VAL A 239 -9.66 0.33 -4.61
C VAL A 239 -9.46 -1.01 -3.90
N PHE A 240 -10.30 -1.35 -2.92
CA PHE A 240 -10.15 -2.58 -2.16
C PHE A 240 -10.59 -3.80 -2.96
N TYR A 241 -11.64 -3.67 -3.77
CA TYR A 241 -12.08 -4.74 -4.68
C TYR A 241 -10.96 -5.12 -5.67
N ASN A 242 -10.35 -4.12 -6.31
CA ASN A 242 -9.24 -4.35 -7.23
C ASN A 242 -8.02 -4.95 -6.53
N PHE A 243 -7.73 -4.51 -5.30
CA PHE A 243 -6.66 -5.08 -4.50
C PHE A 243 -6.91 -6.56 -4.14
N CYS A 244 -8.14 -6.91 -3.77
CA CYS A 244 -8.53 -8.30 -3.55
C CYS A 244 -8.30 -9.16 -4.79
N GLN A 245 -8.69 -8.72 -5.98
CA GLN A 245 -8.42 -9.46 -7.22
C GLN A 245 -6.92 -9.68 -7.46
N GLN A 246 -6.10 -8.66 -7.23
CA GLN A 246 -4.63 -8.78 -7.39
C GLN A 246 -4.07 -9.88 -6.47
N ALA A 247 -4.51 -9.90 -5.22
CA ALA A 247 -4.09 -10.90 -4.24
C ALA A 247 -4.61 -12.31 -4.59
N ARG A 248 -5.84 -12.43 -5.14
CA ARG A 248 -6.39 -13.71 -5.63
C ARG A 248 -5.55 -14.32 -6.75
N ASN A 249 -5.07 -13.49 -7.66
CA ASN A 249 -4.26 -13.92 -8.80
C ASN A 249 -2.82 -14.29 -8.42
N ASN A 250 -2.44 -14.14 -7.14
CA ASN A 250 -1.10 -14.40 -6.62
C ASN A 250 -1.16 -14.89 -5.16
N PRO A 251 -1.80 -16.05 -4.90
CA PRO A 251 -2.10 -16.53 -3.55
C PRO A 251 -0.84 -16.86 -2.73
N GLU A 252 0.27 -17.19 -3.38
CA GLU A 252 1.56 -17.51 -2.75
C GLU A 252 2.28 -16.31 -2.13
N ASN A 253 1.81 -15.08 -2.37
CA ASN A 253 2.40 -13.85 -1.83
C ASN A 253 1.44 -13.15 -0.86
N ASP A 254 1.97 -12.60 0.22
CA ASP A 254 1.22 -11.76 1.15
C ASP A 254 0.99 -10.35 0.57
N TYR A 255 -0.21 -9.82 0.76
CA TYR A 255 -0.66 -8.50 0.30
C TYR A 255 -1.11 -7.65 1.49
N PHE A 256 -0.74 -6.37 1.53
CA PHE A 256 -1.01 -5.46 2.65
C PHE A 256 -1.83 -4.26 2.20
N PHE A 257 -2.98 -4.07 2.82
CA PHE A 257 -3.82 -2.90 2.62
C PHE A 257 -3.75 -1.99 3.85
N ILE A 258 -3.19 -0.80 3.68
CA ILE A 258 -2.95 0.16 4.74
C ILE A 258 -4.01 1.26 4.66
N ILE A 259 -4.74 1.47 5.75
CA ILE A 259 -5.76 2.51 5.86
C ILE A 259 -5.30 3.53 6.88
N ASP A 260 -4.78 4.64 6.39
CA ASP A 260 -4.41 5.76 7.25
C ASP A 260 -5.64 6.53 7.71
N GLU A 261 -5.57 7.05 8.94
CA GLU A 261 -6.66 7.77 9.61
C GLU A 261 -8.02 7.04 9.51
N ILE A 262 -8.00 5.73 9.81
CA ILE A 262 -9.14 4.83 9.65
C ILE A 262 -10.41 5.34 10.38
N ASN A 263 -10.25 6.07 11.48
CA ASN A 263 -11.37 6.64 12.22
C ASN A 263 -12.04 7.85 11.56
N ARG A 264 -11.48 8.44 10.49
CA ARG A 264 -12.06 9.60 9.79
C ARG A 264 -13.20 9.24 8.84
N GLY A 265 -13.31 7.98 8.45
CA GLY A 265 -14.40 7.47 7.62
C GLY A 265 -15.49 6.79 8.45
N ASN A 266 -16.71 6.71 7.91
CA ASN A 266 -17.75 5.85 8.48
C ASN A 266 -17.46 4.39 8.08
N LEU A 267 -16.69 3.70 8.92
CA LEU A 267 -16.19 2.35 8.64
C LEU A 267 -17.30 1.34 8.33
N SER A 268 -18.39 1.34 9.11
CA SER A 268 -19.51 0.43 8.88
C SER A 268 -20.15 0.67 7.51
N LYS A 269 -20.27 1.93 7.08
CA LYS A 269 -20.80 2.28 5.76
C LYS A 269 -19.81 1.96 4.64
N VAL A 270 -18.53 2.21 4.83
CA VAL A 270 -17.49 2.01 3.80
C VAL A 270 -17.24 0.52 3.54
N PHE A 271 -17.16 -0.30 4.59
CA PHE A 271 -16.97 -1.75 4.44
C PHE A 271 -18.28 -2.48 4.08
N GLY A 272 -19.44 -1.96 4.50
CA GLY A 272 -20.73 -2.55 4.18
C GLY A 272 -20.82 -4.04 4.51
N GLU A 273 -21.18 -4.83 3.52
CA GLU A 273 -21.26 -6.29 3.57
C GLU A 273 -19.92 -6.98 3.86
N LEU A 274 -18.79 -6.33 3.53
CA LEU A 274 -17.46 -6.92 3.73
C LEU A 274 -17.03 -6.96 5.19
N MET A 275 -17.75 -6.29 6.10
CA MET A 275 -17.45 -6.39 7.52
C MET A 275 -17.35 -7.84 8.01
N LEU A 276 -18.16 -8.75 7.45
CA LEU A 276 -18.10 -10.17 7.78
C LEU A 276 -16.78 -10.80 7.30
N LEU A 277 -16.37 -10.49 6.06
CA LEU A 277 -15.21 -11.06 5.36
C LEU A 277 -13.87 -10.55 5.89
N LEU A 278 -13.89 -9.54 6.76
CA LEU A 278 -12.69 -9.11 7.47
C LEU A 278 -12.21 -10.15 8.48
N GLU A 279 -13.12 -10.95 9.05
CA GLU A 279 -12.78 -11.99 10.03
C GLU A 279 -11.83 -13.03 9.41
N PHE A 280 -10.78 -13.42 10.14
CA PHE A 280 -9.70 -14.25 9.60
C PHE A 280 -10.18 -15.63 9.12
N ASP A 281 -11.24 -16.15 9.75
CA ASP A 281 -11.89 -17.44 9.52
C ASP A 281 -13.05 -17.35 8.52
N LYS A 282 -13.27 -16.19 7.90
CA LYS A 282 -14.37 -15.94 6.94
C LYS A 282 -13.85 -15.38 5.60
N ARG A 283 -12.64 -15.80 5.25
CA ARG A 283 -11.95 -15.45 4.01
C ARG A 283 -11.89 -16.66 3.12
N GLY A 284 -11.86 -16.44 1.81
CA GLY A 284 -11.90 -17.52 0.84
C GLY A 284 -13.26 -17.69 0.14
N PRO A 285 -13.29 -18.50 -0.92
CA PRO A 285 -14.44 -18.66 -1.81
C PRO A 285 -15.69 -19.22 -1.10
N GLU A 286 -15.53 -19.99 -0.04
CA GLU A 286 -16.63 -20.59 0.74
C GLU A 286 -17.48 -19.56 1.49
N PHE A 287 -16.92 -18.38 1.78
CA PHE A 287 -17.62 -17.27 2.42
C PHE A 287 -18.04 -16.17 1.44
N ALA A 288 -17.92 -16.42 0.13
CA ALA A 288 -18.17 -15.39 -0.87
C ALA A 288 -19.62 -14.87 -0.85
N LEU A 289 -19.77 -13.55 -0.86
CA LEU A 289 -21.04 -12.82 -0.78
C LEU A 289 -21.35 -12.15 -2.11
N GLU A 290 -22.62 -12.03 -2.44
CA GLU A 290 -23.06 -11.17 -3.54
C GLU A 290 -23.03 -9.71 -3.07
N LEU A 291 -22.34 -8.85 -3.81
CA LEU A 291 -22.21 -7.42 -3.48
C LEU A 291 -23.47 -6.65 -3.86
N THR A 292 -23.67 -5.50 -3.24
CA THR A 292 -24.84 -4.62 -3.44
C THR A 292 -25.14 -4.29 -4.91
N TYR A 293 -24.10 -4.08 -5.72
CA TYR A 293 -24.22 -3.74 -7.14
C TYR A 293 -23.93 -4.91 -8.09
N SER A 294 -23.65 -6.10 -7.55
CA SER A 294 -23.36 -7.28 -8.34
C SER A 294 -24.65 -7.87 -8.93
N GLN A 295 -24.53 -8.51 -10.10
CA GLN A 295 -25.61 -9.28 -10.74
C GLN A 295 -25.20 -10.75 -10.81
N GLY A 296 -25.20 -11.44 -9.66
CA GLY A 296 -24.87 -12.86 -9.54
C GLY A 296 -23.40 -13.19 -9.34
N GLU A 297 -22.48 -12.23 -9.39
CA GLU A 297 -21.06 -12.46 -9.11
C GLU A 297 -20.80 -12.37 -7.59
N LYS A 298 -20.10 -13.38 -7.05
CA LYS A 298 -19.72 -13.40 -5.63
C LYS A 298 -18.32 -12.86 -5.41
N PHE A 299 -18.17 -12.10 -4.33
CA PHE A 299 -16.91 -11.54 -3.89
C PHE A 299 -16.48 -12.15 -2.56
N TYR A 300 -15.18 -12.40 -2.41
CA TYR A 300 -14.57 -12.77 -1.13
C TYR A 300 -13.25 -12.04 -0.92
N VAL A 301 -12.86 -11.90 0.34
CA VAL A 301 -11.53 -11.39 0.72
C VAL A 301 -10.54 -12.56 0.73
N PRO A 302 -9.44 -12.52 -0.03
CA PRO A 302 -8.37 -13.52 0.02
C PRO A 302 -7.72 -13.69 1.40
N GLU A 303 -7.26 -14.90 1.68
CA GLU A 303 -6.53 -15.23 2.92
C GLU A 303 -5.15 -14.57 3.02
N ASN A 304 -4.51 -14.29 1.88
CA ASN A 304 -3.19 -13.67 1.79
C ASN A 304 -3.23 -12.14 1.93
N ILE A 305 -4.39 -11.54 2.23
CA ILE A 305 -4.50 -10.10 2.54
C ILE A 305 -4.30 -9.83 4.03
N TYR A 306 -3.62 -8.73 4.35
CA TYR A 306 -3.48 -8.19 5.70
C TYR A 306 -3.95 -6.74 5.71
N LEU A 307 -4.77 -6.37 6.69
CA LEU A 307 -5.21 -4.99 6.89
C LEU A 307 -4.44 -4.33 8.03
N ILE A 308 -3.89 -3.15 7.78
CA ILE A 308 -3.24 -2.32 8.81
C ILE A 308 -3.92 -0.96 8.81
N GLY A 309 -4.77 -0.71 9.81
CA GLY A 309 -5.30 0.63 10.06
C GLY A 309 -4.35 1.46 10.89
N THR A 310 -4.27 2.77 10.65
CA THR A 310 -3.69 3.71 11.62
C THR A 310 -4.76 4.66 12.16
N MET A 311 -4.71 4.92 13.47
CA MET A 311 -5.72 5.71 14.17
C MET A 311 -5.04 6.72 15.11
N ASN A 312 -5.41 8.00 14.96
CA ASN A 312 -5.04 9.02 15.94
C ASN A 312 -6.00 8.94 17.13
N THR A 313 -5.45 8.87 18.34
CA THR A 313 -6.25 8.78 19.58
C THR A 313 -6.72 10.13 20.11
N ALA A 314 -6.13 11.24 19.63
CA ALA A 314 -6.52 12.60 20.01
C ALA A 314 -7.83 13.06 19.35
N ASP A 315 -8.24 12.43 18.25
CA ASP A 315 -9.40 12.87 17.46
C ASP A 315 -10.72 12.41 18.12
N ARG A 316 -11.21 13.16 19.12
CA ARG A 316 -12.46 12.87 19.86
C ARG A 316 -13.75 13.11 19.06
N SER A 317 -13.69 13.88 17.98
CA SER A 317 -14.85 14.24 17.13
C SER A 317 -15.20 13.21 16.07
N LEU A 318 -14.40 12.15 15.94
CA LEU A 318 -14.55 11.13 14.92
C LEU A 318 -15.39 9.96 15.42
N ALA A 319 -16.08 9.29 14.48
CA ALA A 319 -16.95 8.16 14.80
C ALA A 319 -16.17 7.11 15.59
N LEU A 320 -16.67 6.78 16.80
CA LEU A 320 -16.15 5.67 17.58
C LEU A 320 -16.19 4.41 16.71
N VAL A 321 -15.07 3.68 16.66
CA VAL A 321 -15.03 2.39 15.98
C VAL A 321 -16.05 1.48 16.65
N ASP A 322 -17.12 1.15 15.95
CA ASP A 322 -18.22 0.34 16.46
C ASP A 322 -17.69 -1.01 16.98
N TYR A 323 -18.33 -1.55 18.02
CA TYR A 323 -17.96 -2.81 18.68
C TYR A 323 -17.85 -3.97 17.70
N ALA A 324 -18.72 -3.99 16.68
CA ALA A 324 -18.69 -5.00 15.63
C ALA A 324 -17.36 -4.96 14.87
N LEU A 325 -16.89 -3.77 14.49
CA LEU A 325 -15.60 -3.61 13.82
C LEU A 325 -14.44 -3.85 14.80
N ARG A 326 -14.57 -3.41 16.05
CA ARG A 326 -13.55 -3.60 17.08
C ARG A 326 -13.17 -5.08 17.27
N ARG A 327 -14.13 -6.00 17.12
CA ARG A 327 -13.89 -7.47 17.20
C ARG A 327 -13.03 -8.03 16.05
N ARG A 328 -12.98 -7.32 14.91
CA ARG A 328 -12.29 -7.76 13.67
C ARG A 328 -10.84 -7.29 13.57
N PHE A 329 -10.46 -6.31 14.37
CA PHE A 329 -9.11 -5.78 14.45
C PHE A 329 -8.50 -6.07 15.83
N ARG A 330 -7.19 -6.32 15.88
CA ARG A 330 -6.41 -6.20 17.12
C ARG A 330 -5.87 -4.78 17.23
N PHE A 331 -6.13 -4.14 18.36
CA PHE A 331 -5.69 -2.75 18.61
C PHE A 331 -4.34 -2.78 19.31
N ILE A 332 -3.36 -2.13 18.69
CA ILE A 332 -1.98 -2.08 19.17
C ILE A 332 -1.62 -0.62 19.38
N SER A 333 -1.37 -0.26 20.64
CA SER A 333 -0.96 1.09 21.00
C SER A 333 0.52 1.33 20.72
N LEU A 334 0.83 2.42 20.04
CA LEU A 334 2.17 2.97 19.88
C LEU A 334 2.30 4.23 20.72
N GLU A 335 3.40 4.33 21.47
CA GLU A 335 3.65 5.40 22.44
C GLU A 335 4.82 6.30 22.02
N PRO A 336 4.92 7.53 22.55
CA PRO A 336 6.09 8.37 22.32
C PRO A 336 7.39 7.74 22.83
N ALA A 337 8.29 7.40 21.91
CA ALA A 337 9.55 6.71 22.18
C ALA A 337 10.71 7.59 22.69
N PHE A 338 10.44 8.66 23.47
CA PHE A 338 11.51 9.57 23.94
C PHE A 338 12.55 8.89 24.84
N ASP A 339 12.15 7.85 25.58
CA ASP A 339 13.03 7.04 26.43
C ASP A 339 13.66 5.84 25.69
N SER A 340 13.34 5.64 24.41
CA SER A 340 13.85 4.50 23.64
C SER A 340 15.32 4.68 23.26
N ASP A 341 16.15 3.67 23.52
CA ASP A 341 17.54 3.62 23.06
C ASP A 341 17.67 3.78 21.54
N LYS A 342 16.65 3.33 20.79
CA LYS A 342 16.60 3.45 19.33
C LYS A 342 16.41 4.90 18.90
N PHE A 343 15.51 5.62 19.55
CA PHE A 343 15.32 7.05 19.30
C PHE A 343 16.58 7.85 19.65
N LEU A 344 17.21 7.56 20.80
CA LEU A 344 18.47 8.20 21.19
C LEU A 344 19.60 7.88 20.20
N SER A 345 19.66 6.66 19.68
CA SER A 345 20.62 6.26 18.65
C SER A 345 20.38 7.01 17.33
N HIS A 346 19.12 7.21 16.92
CA HIS A 346 18.76 8.03 15.76
C HIS A 346 19.22 9.49 15.92
N LEU A 347 19.04 10.09 17.10
CA LEU A 347 19.53 11.44 17.37
C LEU A 347 21.06 11.53 17.28
N ARG A 348 21.79 10.53 17.80
CA ARG A 348 23.26 10.44 17.67
C ARG A 348 23.70 10.37 16.21
N GLN A 349 23.03 9.57 15.38
CA GLN A 349 23.33 9.48 13.94
C GLN A 349 23.12 10.81 13.21
N ASN A 350 22.18 11.62 13.68
CA ASN A 350 21.95 12.99 13.19
C ASN A 350 22.87 14.04 13.82
N LYS A 351 23.93 13.62 14.52
CA LYS A 351 24.95 14.49 15.14
C LYS A 351 24.39 15.42 16.22
N ILE A 352 23.33 15.00 16.91
CA ILE A 352 22.82 15.70 18.09
C ILE A 352 23.69 15.32 19.29
N ASP A 353 24.15 16.32 20.05
CA ASP A 353 25.02 16.12 21.20
C ASP A 353 24.26 15.54 22.42
N THR A 354 25.00 14.91 23.33
CA THR A 354 24.43 14.22 24.51
C THR A 354 23.61 15.14 25.41
N GLN A 355 24.02 16.39 25.58
CA GLN A 355 23.31 17.35 26.42
C GLN A 355 21.96 17.72 25.80
N SER A 356 21.92 17.96 24.49
CA SER A 356 20.69 18.25 23.76
C SER A 356 19.74 17.06 23.72
N MET A 357 20.26 15.83 23.56
CA MET A 357 19.45 14.61 23.65
C MET A 357 18.79 14.45 25.02
N GLU A 358 19.54 14.67 26.10
CA GLU A 358 19.01 14.62 27.47
C GLU A 358 17.97 15.71 27.71
N LYS A 359 18.20 16.92 27.17
CA LYS A 359 17.24 18.03 27.23
C LYS A 359 15.93 17.63 26.54
N ILE A 360 15.98 17.05 25.34
CA ILE A 360 14.77 16.60 24.62
C ILE A 360 14.04 15.54 25.43
N ARG A 361 14.75 14.48 25.87
CA ARG A 361 14.15 13.38 26.64
C ARG A 361 13.46 13.88 27.90
N SER A 362 14.17 14.63 28.75
CA SER A 362 13.67 15.10 30.04
C SER A 362 12.47 16.06 29.88
N LYS A 363 12.60 17.06 29.01
CA LYS A 363 11.54 18.07 28.81
C LYS A 363 10.28 17.48 28.16
N MET A 364 10.43 16.64 27.13
CA MET A 364 9.27 16.02 26.46
C MET A 364 8.58 14.99 27.34
N LYS A 365 9.32 14.25 28.18
CA LYS A 365 8.74 13.34 29.18
C LYS A 365 7.94 14.09 30.24
N ALA A 366 8.47 15.19 30.76
CA ALA A 366 7.76 16.02 31.72
C ALA A 366 6.45 16.59 31.12
N LEU A 367 6.52 17.08 29.88
CA LEU A 367 5.35 17.58 29.15
C LEU A 367 4.30 16.49 28.91
N ASN A 368 4.72 15.30 28.44
CA ASN A 368 3.79 14.20 28.20
C ASN A 368 3.14 13.69 29.50
N ASN A 369 3.86 13.68 30.63
CA ASN A 369 3.25 13.39 31.93
C ASN A 369 2.18 14.42 32.28
N LYS A 370 2.46 15.72 32.09
CA LYS A 370 1.48 16.78 32.33
C LYS A 370 0.22 16.64 31.47
N ILE A 371 0.38 16.34 30.17
CA ILE A 371 -0.73 16.09 29.24
C ILE A 371 -1.54 14.84 29.64
N ARG A 372 -0.83 13.77 30.02
CA ARG A 372 -1.45 12.50 30.42
C ARG A 372 -2.29 12.63 31.69
N ASP A 373 -1.79 13.38 32.66
CA ASP A 373 -2.44 13.58 33.96
C ASP A 373 -3.64 14.54 33.86
N ASP A 374 -3.73 15.33 32.78
CA ASP A 374 -4.89 16.16 32.46
C ASP A 374 -6.04 15.33 31.87
N THR A 375 -6.69 14.58 32.76
CA THR A 375 -7.80 13.68 32.40
C THR A 375 -9.11 14.40 32.05
N ARG A 376 -9.21 15.70 32.28
CA ARG A 376 -10.42 16.49 31.95
C ARG A 376 -10.39 16.92 30.49
N GLU A 377 -9.29 17.52 30.05
CA GLU A 377 -9.20 18.13 28.73
C GLU A 377 -8.53 17.18 27.72
N LEU A 378 -7.45 16.49 28.11
CA LEU A 378 -6.54 15.81 27.17
C LEU A 378 -6.45 14.30 27.41
N GLY A 379 -5.56 13.89 28.33
CA GLY A 379 -5.23 12.50 28.63
C GLY A 379 -4.19 11.89 27.68
N LYS A 380 -3.90 10.60 27.86
CA LYS A 380 -2.83 9.86 27.16
C LYS A 380 -2.88 9.98 25.62
N GLY A 381 -4.07 10.10 25.03
CA GLY A 381 -4.22 10.14 23.57
C GLY A 381 -3.63 11.39 22.90
N TYR A 382 -3.33 12.43 23.69
CA TYR A 382 -2.81 13.74 23.26
C TYR A 382 -1.31 13.92 23.52
N GLU A 383 -0.62 12.90 24.03
CA GLU A 383 0.83 13.01 24.23
C GLU A 383 1.55 13.39 22.93
N ILE A 384 2.60 14.18 23.04
CA ILE A 384 3.35 14.63 21.86
C ILE A 384 4.25 13.49 21.40
N GLY A 385 4.17 13.15 20.12
CA GLY A 385 5.03 12.15 19.50
C GLY A 385 6.46 12.63 19.23
N HIS A 386 7.37 11.69 18.97
CA HIS A 386 8.79 11.96 18.75
C HIS A 386 9.12 12.44 17.32
N SER A 387 8.17 12.38 16.37
CA SER A 387 8.40 12.69 14.96
C SER A 387 8.99 14.09 14.68
N TYR A 388 8.62 15.09 15.49
CA TYR A 388 9.17 16.45 15.41
C TYR A 388 10.71 16.45 15.48
N PHE A 389 11.27 15.58 16.32
CA PHE A 389 12.70 15.45 16.57
C PHE A 389 13.38 14.39 15.70
N CYS A 390 12.65 13.74 14.78
CA CYS A 390 13.26 12.82 13.81
C CYS A 390 13.97 13.57 12.66
N THR A 391 13.74 14.87 12.53
CA THR A 391 14.42 15.74 11.57
C THR A 391 15.85 16.05 12.02
N LYS A 392 16.72 16.44 11.07
CA LYS A 392 18.07 16.90 11.36
C LYS A 392 18.18 18.43 11.23
N PRO A 393 19.11 19.08 11.96
CA PRO A 393 19.42 20.49 11.75
C PRO A 393 19.75 20.77 10.28
N MET A 394 19.29 21.92 9.78
CA MET A 394 19.64 22.36 8.43
C MET A 394 21.15 22.65 8.31
N PRO A 395 21.74 22.58 7.11
CA PRO A 395 23.14 22.98 6.91
C PRO A 395 23.39 24.40 7.45
N GLY A 396 24.31 24.52 8.41
CA GLY A 396 24.64 25.81 9.06
C GLY A 396 23.76 26.20 10.25
N GLU A 397 22.69 25.45 10.56
CA GLU A 397 21.85 25.67 11.74
C GLU A 397 22.52 25.06 12.99
N SER A 398 22.53 25.80 14.11
CA SER A 398 22.99 25.25 15.38
C SER A 398 21.94 24.29 15.96
N ILE A 399 22.36 23.30 16.75
CA ILE A 399 21.44 22.35 17.42
C ILE A 399 20.43 23.11 18.30
N ALA A 400 20.87 24.16 19.01
CA ALA A 400 20.00 25.02 19.80
C ALA A 400 18.98 25.78 18.93
N GLY A 401 19.39 26.26 17.75
CA GLY A 401 18.51 26.90 16.78
C GLY A 401 17.44 25.94 16.25
N TRP A 402 17.87 24.73 15.85
CA TRP A 402 16.98 23.65 15.40
C TRP A 402 15.94 23.28 16.47
N TYR A 403 16.39 23.03 17.71
CA TYR A 403 15.49 22.74 18.83
C TYR A 403 14.50 23.88 19.07
N LYS A 404 14.99 25.13 19.16
CA LYS A 404 14.14 26.31 19.37
C LYS A 404 13.09 26.45 18.27
N ARG A 405 13.46 26.18 17.01
CA ARG A 405 12.54 26.24 15.87
C ARG A 405 11.41 25.21 16.01
N ILE A 406 11.73 23.96 16.35
CA ILE A 406 10.73 22.92 16.61
C ILE A 406 9.78 23.37 17.73
N ILE A 407 10.33 23.85 18.85
CA ILE A 407 9.50 24.29 19.98
C ILE A 407 8.59 25.45 19.57
N GLN A 408 9.11 26.48 18.90
CA GLN A 408 8.35 27.71 18.63
C GLN A 408 7.35 27.59 17.49
N LEU A 409 7.66 26.80 16.45
CA LEU A 409 6.85 26.73 15.24
C LEU A 409 5.91 25.52 15.20
N GLU A 410 6.21 24.47 15.97
CA GLU A 410 5.47 23.20 15.88
C GLU A 410 4.82 22.85 17.23
N ILE A 411 5.59 22.81 18.32
CA ILE A 411 5.07 22.39 19.62
C ILE A 411 4.27 23.50 20.31
N LYS A 412 4.76 24.75 20.28
CA LYS A 412 4.08 25.87 20.92
C LYS A 412 2.65 26.07 20.38
N PRO A 413 2.41 26.20 19.06
CA PRO A 413 1.05 26.32 18.53
C PRO A 413 0.14 25.18 18.99
N LEU A 414 0.65 23.94 18.95
CA LEU A 414 -0.09 22.76 19.40
C LEU A 414 -0.49 22.84 20.89
N LEU A 415 0.39 23.32 21.76
CA LEU A 415 0.06 23.46 23.19
C LEU A 415 -1.02 24.52 23.44
N TYR A 416 -1.05 25.59 22.64
CA TYR A 416 -2.13 26.58 22.70
C TYR A 416 -3.45 26.03 22.15
N GLU A 417 -3.42 25.08 21.21
CA GLU A 417 -4.63 24.34 20.79
C GLU A 417 -5.10 23.35 21.86
N TYR A 418 -4.17 22.66 22.53
CA TYR A 418 -4.49 21.69 23.58
C TYR A 418 -5.14 22.35 24.80
N TRP A 419 -4.57 23.46 25.26
CA TRP A 419 -5.12 24.24 26.38
C TRP A 419 -5.72 25.55 25.86
N PHE A 420 -6.64 25.46 24.90
CA PHE A 420 -7.31 26.62 24.31
C PHE A 420 -8.02 27.49 25.36
N ASP A 421 -8.71 26.85 26.31
CA ASP A 421 -9.39 27.54 27.42
C ASP A 421 -8.46 27.87 28.60
N ASN A 422 -7.18 27.46 28.54
CA ASN A 422 -6.20 27.61 29.62
C ASN A 422 -4.81 28.03 29.09
N GLU A 423 -4.77 29.23 28.49
CA GLU A 423 -3.56 29.79 27.88
C GLU A 423 -2.39 29.94 28.88
N GLU A 424 -2.67 30.12 30.18
CA GLU A 424 -1.63 30.23 31.21
C GLU A 424 -0.85 28.91 31.35
N THR A 425 -1.55 27.77 31.30
CA THR A 425 -0.92 26.45 31.31
C THR A 425 -0.10 26.25 30.04
N ALA A 426 -0.65 26.56 28.86
CA ALA A 426 0.09 26.48 27.60
C ALA A 426 1.38 27.33 27.65
N LYS A 427 1.28 28.59 28.08
CA LYS A 427 2.41 29.50 28.21
C LYS A 427 3.48 28.95 29.16
N THR A 428 3.06 28.47 30.34
CA THR A 428 3.95 27.92 31.36
C THR A 428 4.71 26.70 30.83
N GLU A 429 4.03 25.78 30.14
CA GLU A 429 4.68 24.60 29.57
C GLU A 429 5.62 24.96 28.42
N VAL A 430 5.28 25.95 27.58
CA VAL A 430 6.19 26.45 26.53
C VAL A 430 7.45 27.11 27.11
N GLU A 431 7.32 27.87 28.19
CA GLU A 431 8.46 28.48 28.89
C GLU A 431 9.39 27.42 29.48
N LYS A 432 8.83 26.32 30.02
CA LYS A 432 9.63 25.16 30.46
C LYS A 432 10.35 24.46 29.32
N LEU A 433 9.87 24.55 28.08
CA LEU A 433 10.51 23.95 26.91
C LEU A 433 11.71 24.75 26.39
N CYS A 434 11.66 26.09 26.46
CA CYS A 434 12.76 26.97 26.05
C CYS A 434 14.01 26.72 26.92
#